data_AF-A0A345CTX3-F1
#
_entry.id   AF-A0A345CTX3-F1
#
_cell.length_a   1.000
_cell.length_b   1.000
_cell.length_c   1.000
_cell.angle_alpha   90.00
_cell.angle_beta   90.00
_cell.angle_gamma   90.00
#
_symmetry.space_group_name_H-M   'P 1'
#
loop_
_entity.id
_entity.type
_entity.pdbx_description
1 polymer ?
#
loop_
_entity_poly.entity_id
_entity_poly.type
_entity_poly.pdbx_seq_one_letter_code
_entity_poly.pdbx_strand_id
1 'polypeptide(L)' 'MDFNFKKIAYLLMSVVSVFLFLFLMFAVYSFIETLVYIKSLGGLSALNYPEVTGHLVIMFFGLGCLYFSIKATRKIKSD' A
#
# COMPACT_ATOMS: atom_id res chain seq x y z
N MET A 1 3.98 20.48 26.82
CA MET A 1 3.96 19.03 26.53
C MET A 1 3.53 18.75 25.08
N ASP A 2 2.67 19.58 24.47
CA ASP A 2 2.14 19.39 23.11
C ASP A 2 3.16 19.38 21.96
N PHE A 3 4.17 20.26 21.99
CA PHE A 3 5.08 20.41 20.84
C PHE A 3 5.93 19.16 20.58
N ASN A 4 6.32 18.44 21.64
CA ASN A 4 7.06 17.19 21.52
C ASN A 4 6.16 16.06 20.99
N PHE A 5 4.89 16.03 21.41
CA PHE A 5 3.94 15.02 20.95
C PHE A 5 3.60 15.19 19.46
N LYS A 6 3.37 16.43 19.00
CA LYS A 6 3.15 16.72 17.57
C LYS A 6 4.34 16.32 16.69
N LYS A 7 5.57 16.59 17.13
CA LYS A 7 6.79 16.16 16.40
C LYS A 7 6.89 14.64 16.31
N ILE A 8 6.63 13.93 17.41
CA ILE A 8 6.65 12.46 17.43
C ILE A 8 5.57 11.90 16.51
N ALA A 9 4.35 12.44 16.56
CA ALA A 9 3.25 12.03 15.68
C ALA A 9 3.56 12.29 14.18
N TYR A 10 4.15 13.44 13.86
CA TYR A 10 4.59 13.75 12.50
C TYR A 10 5.63 12.75 11.98
N LEU A 11 6.64 12.44 12.81
CA LEU A 11 7.68 11.47 12.47
C LEU A 11 7.08 10.08 12.24
N LEU A 12 6.23 9.61 13.16
CA LEU A 12 5.54 8.33 13.05
C LEU A 12 4.73 8.22 11.76
N MET A 13 3.89 9.21 11.45
CA MET A 13 3.06 9.17 10.25
C MET A 13 3.86 9.27 8.95
N SER A 14 4.99 10.01 8.98
CA SER A 14 5.92 10.05 7.86
C SER A 14 6.57 8.68 7.62
N VAL A 15 7.02 8.02 8.69
CA VAL A 15 7.60 6.67 8.63
C VAL A 15 6.57 5.65 8.14
N VAL A 16 5.34 5.69 8.65
CA VAL A 16 4.23 4.84 8.18
C VAL A 16 3.99 5.03 6.67
N SER A 17 4.02 6.27 6.18
CA SER A 17 3.84 6.54 4.75
C SER A 17 4.95 5.91 3.89
N VAL A 18 6.20 5.94 4.36
CA VAL A 18 7.32 5.28 3.66
C VAL A 18 7.14 3.76 3.66
N PHE A 19 6.79 3.15 4.79
CA PHE A 19 6.54 1.71 4.85
C PHE A 19 5.36 1.28 3.96
N LEU A 20 4.27 2.05 3.92
CA LEU A 20 3.13 1.78 3.04
C LEU A 20 3.50 1.90 1.55
N PHE A 21 4.37 2.85 1.20
CA PHE A 21 4.91 2.95 -0.15
C PHE A 21 5.74 1.72 -0.53
N LEU A 22 6.65 1.27 0.35
CA LEU A 22 7.44 0.07 0.12
C LEU A 22 6.57 -1.19 0.01
N PHE A 23 5.56 -1.31 0.86
CA PHE A 23 4.55 -2.37 0.80
C PHE A 23 3.82 -2.38 -0.54
N LEU A 24 3.43 -1.20 -1.06
CA LEU A 24 2.78 -1.09 -2.37
C LEU A 24 3.70 -1.51 -3.51
N MET A 25 4.97 -1.12 -3.48
CA MET A 25 5.95 -1.56 -4.47
C MET A 25 6.10 -3.09 -4.48
N PHE A 26 6.14 -3.71 -3.29
CA PHE A 26 6.15 -5.16 -3.15
C PHE A 26 4.86 -5.80 -3.69
N ALA A 27 3.69 -5.24 -3.37
CA ALA A 27 2.40 -5.76 -3.85
C ALA A 27 2.30 -5.69 -5.39
N VAL A 28 2.78 -4.61 -6.00
CA VAL A 28 2.85 -4.46 -7.47
C VAL A 28 3.80 -5.49 -8.08
N TYR A 29 4.98 -5.68 -7.49
CA TYR A 29 5.92 -6.69 -7.93
C TYR A 29 5.30 -8.11 -7.88
N SER A 30 4.70 -8.46 -6.73
CA SER A 30 3.99 -9.74 -6.54
C SER A 30 2.89 -9.94 -7.59
N PHE A 31 2.11 -8.89 -7.86
CA PHE A 31 1.06 -8.94 -8.87
C PHE A 31 1.60 -9.19 -10.28
N ILE A 32 2.72 -8.56 -10.65
CA ILE A 32 3.38 -8.78 -11.95
C ILE A 32 3.84 -10.24 -12.08
N GLU A 33 4.48 -10.79 -11.05
CA GLU A 33 4.88 -12.20 -11.02
C GLU A 33 3.67 -13.13 -11.18
N THR A 34 2.56 -12.84 -10.49
CA THR A 34 1.31 -13.59 -10.67
C THR A 34 0.79 -13.52 -12.10
N LEU A 35 0.83 -12.35 -12.76
CA LEU A 35 0.41 -12.24 -14.16
C LEU A 35 1.32 -13.01 -15.12
N VAL A 36 2.64 -13.01 -14.89
CA VAL A 36 3.60 -13.81 -15.67
C VAL A 36 3.33 -15.30 -15.51
N TYR A 37 3.06 -15.75 -14.29
CA TYR A 37 2.69 -17.12 -13.98
C TYR A 37 1.37 -17.53 -14.66
N ILE A 38 0.32 -16.71 -14.55
CA ILE A 38 -0.97 -16.99 -15.20
C ILE A 38 -0.81 -17.04 -16.73
N LYS A 39 0.02 -16.17 -17.30
CA LYS A 39 0.35 -16.23 -18.73
C LYS A 39 1.04 -17.54 -19.11
N SER A 40 1.94 -18.06 -18.28
CA SER A 40 2.61 -19.34 -18.55
C SER A 40 1.68 -20.55 -18.44
N LEU A 41 0.60 -20.45 -17.67
CA LEU A 41 -0.47 -21.45 -17.59
C LEU A 41 -1.47 -21.42 -18.76
N GLY A 42 -1.31 -20.51 -19.73
CA GLY A 42 -2.24 -20.36 -20.86
C GLY A 42 -3.32 -19.29 -20.66
N GLY A 43 -3.22 -18.47 -19.61
CA GLY A 43 -4.06 -17.31 -19.38
C GLY A 43 -4.99 -17.42 -18.16
N LEU A 44 -5.89 -16.44 -18.06
CA LEU A 44 -6.82 -16.32 -16.94
C LEU A 44 -7.89 -17.42 -17.02
N SER A 45 -8.15 -18.06 -15.89
CA SER A 45 -9.16 -19.11 -15.73
C SER A 45 -9.92 -18.93 -14.43
N ALA A 46 -11.03 -19.66 -14.26
CA ALA A 46 -11.79 -19.61 -13.01
C ALA A 46 -10.97 -20.04 -11.78
N LEU A 47 -9.93 -20.87 -11.96
CA LEU A 47 -9.10 -21.39 -10.86
C LEU A 47 -8.09 -20.36 -10.34
N ASN A 48 -7.57 -19.47 -11.19
CA ASN A 48 -6.57 -18.47 -10.82
C ASN A 48 -7.12 -17.03 -10.72
N TYR A 49 -8.39 -16.83 -11.09
CA TYR A 49 -9.09 -15.54 -10.94
C TYR A 49 -9.08 -14.97 -9.50
N PRO A 50 -9.26 -15.79 -8.44
CA PRO A 50 -9.19 -15.29 -7.06
C PRO A 50 -7.82 -14.71 -6.69
N GLU A 51 -6.73 -15.23 -7.26
CA GLU A 51 -5.37 -14.75 -6.99
C GLU A 51 -5.17 -13.33 -7.55
N VAL A 52 -5.62 -13.09 -8.79
CA VAL A 52 -5.61 -11.76 -9.43
C VAL A 52 -6.46 -10.79 -8.63
N THR A 53 -7.67 -11.20 -8.28
CA THR A 53 -8.61 -10.35 -7.52
C THR A 53 -8.06 -10.02 -6.13
N GLY A 54 -7.45 -10.99 -5.44
CA GLY A 54 -6.81 -10.79 -4.15
C GLY A 54 -5.69 -9.75 -4.20
N HIS A 55 -4.81 -9.84 -5.20
CA HIS A 55 -3.77 -8.84 -5.41
C HIS A 55 -4.34 -7.44 -5.66
N LEU A 56 -5.38 -7.32 -6.49
CA LEU A 56 -6.04 -6.03 -6.75
C LEU A 56 -6.63 -5.43 -5.47
N VAL A 57 -7.30 -6.23 -4.64
CA VAL A 57 -7.87 -5.78 -3.36
C VAL A 57 -6.76 -5.29 -2.42
N ILE A 58 -5.65 -6.02 -2.30
CA ILE A 58 -4.51 -5.64 -1.47
C ILE A 58 -3.90 -4.32 -1.97
N MET A 59 -3.72 -4.15 -3.28
CA MET A 59 -3.18 -2.92 -3.86
C MET A 59 -4.11 -1.73 -3.61
N PHE A 60 -5.42 -1.86 -3.81
CA PHE A 60 -6.37 -0.79 -3.53
C PHE A 60 -6.42 -0.41 -2.05
N PHE A 61 -6.40 -1.41 -1.17
CA PHE A 61 -6.31 -1.18 0.27
C PHE A 61 -5.02 -0.44 0.64
N GLY A 62 -3.87 -0.89 0.12
CA GLY A 62 -2.57 -0.23 0.34
C GLY A 62 -2.55 1.21 -0.15
N LEU A 63 -3.15 1.50 -1.31
CA LEU A 63 -3.27 2.86 -1.85
C LEU A 63 -4.13 3.75 -0.94
N GLY A 64 -5.25 3.22 -0.43
CA GLY A 64 -6.09 3.92 0.54
C GLY A 64 -5.30 4.26 1.82
N CYS A 65 -4.60 3.29 2.38
CA CYS A 65 -3.75 3.48 3.56
C CYS A 65 -2.68 4.57 3.32
N LEU A 66 -1.98 4.53 2.18
CA LEU A 66 -0.96 5.51 1.83
C LEU A 66 -1.55 6.91 1.68
N TYR A 67 -2.71 7.04 1.04
CA TYR A 67 -3.42 8.32 0.93
C TYR A 67 -3.75 8.90 2.31
N PHE A 68 -4.33 8.09 3.19
CA PHE A 68 -4.71 8.55 4.53
C PHE A 68 -3.50 8.87 5.40
N SER A 69 -2.40 8.12 5.29
CA SER A 69 -1.17 8.42 6.04
C SER A 69 -0.57 9.77 5.62
N ILE A 70 -0.49 10.04 4.31
CA ILE A 70 -0.02 11.33 3.78
C ILE A 70 -0.95 12.46 4.20
N LYS A 71 -2.26 12.26 4.11
CA LYS A 71 -3.27 13.26 4.53
C LYS A 71 -3.14 13.60 6.01
N ALA A 72 -2.99 12.59 6.87
CA ALA A 72 -2.79 12.78 8.30
C ALA A 72 -1.48 13.51 8.60
N THR A 73 -0.36 13.13 7.97
CA THR A 73 0.93 13.83 8.10
C THR A 73 0.82 15.31 7.74
N ARG A 74 0.12 15.63 6.65
CA ARG A 74 -0.11 17.03 6.23
C ARG A 74 -0.92 17.81 7.25
N LYS A 75 -1.97 17.21 7.81
CA LYS A 75 -2.80 17.83 8.85
C LYS A 75 -1.98 18.13 10.12
N ILE A 76 -1.19 17.16 10.59
CA ILE A 76 -0.32 17.36 11.77
C ILE A 76 0.69 18.49 11.55
N LYS A 77 1.17 18.69 10.31
CA LYS A 77 2.09 19.77 9.96
C LYS A 77 1.41 21.14 9.93
N SER A 78 0.14 21.22 9.53
CA SER A 78 -0.61 22.48 9.47
C SER A 78 -1.16 22.93 10.81
N ASP A 79 -1.41 22.00 11.73
CA ASP A 79 -1.97 22.22 13.07
C ASP A 79 -0.89 22.63 14.08
#